data_AF-A0A5M6CN51-F1
#
_entry.id   AF-A0A5M6CN51-F1
#
_cell.length_a   1.000
_cell.length_b   1.000
_cell.length_c   1.000
_cell.angle_alpha   90.00
_cell.angle_beta   90.00
_cell.angle_gamma   90.00
#
_symmetry.space_group_name_H-M   'P 1'
#
loop_
_entity.id
_entity.type
_entity.pdbx_description
1 polymer ?
#
loop_
_entity_poly.entity_id
_entity_poly.type
_entity_poly.pdbx_seq_one_letter_code
_entity_poly.pdbx_strand_id
1 'polypeptide(L)' 'MEFTENFRKSNNFRIIGQMLYITDANGHELELFVGEEIEAARWSDEGRLLVVLKSGAVRSYENEINYIKI' A
#
# COMPACT_ATOMS: atom_id res chain seq x y z
N MET A 1 4.92 9.38 2.65
CA MET A 1 3.76 8.90 1.87
C MET A 1 2.57 8.90 2.80
N GLU A 2 1.45 9.53 2.42
CA GLU A 2 0.28 9.62 3.28
C GLU A 2 -0.86 8.78 2.69
N PHE A 3 -1.31 7.76 3.41
CA PHE A 3 -2.55 7.08 3.08
C PHE A 3 -3.71 7.96 3.52
N THR A 4 -4.14 8.86 2.64
CA THR A 4 -5.34 9.66 2.85
C THR A 4 -6.56 8.74 3.01
N GLU A 5 -7.63 9.22 3.64
CA GLU A 5 -8.86 8.42 3.77
C GLU A 5 -9.38 7.88 2.44
N ASN A 6 -9.13 8.59 1.33
CA ASN A 6 -9.57 8.17 0.00
C ASN A 6 -8.86 6.88 -0.45
N PHE A 7 -7.59 6.70 -0.11
CA PHE A 7 -6.86 5.47 -0.41
C PHE A 7 -7.28 4.32 0.51
N ARG A 8 -7.52 4.60 1.80
CA ARG A 8 -7.98 3.58 2.76
C ARG A 8 -9.37 3.02 2.44
N LYS A 9 -10.20 3.77 1.71
CA LYS A 9 -11.50 3.34 1.21
C LYS A 9 -11.41 2.61 -0.14
N SER A 10 -10.24 2.60 -0.79
CA SER A 10 -10.05 1.95 -2.09
C SER A 10 -9.49 0.55 -1.94
N ASN A 11 -10.18 -0.42 -2.54
CA ASN A 11 -9.68 -1.79 -2.71
C ASN A 11 -9.12 -2.02 -4.13
N ASN A 12 -8.83 -0.96 -4.87
CA ASN A 12 -8.26 -1.06 -6.21
C ASN A 12 -6.74 -1.19 -6.14
N PHE A 13 -6.28 -2.43 -6.03
CA PHE A 13 -4.88 -2.80 -5.98
C PHE A 13 -4.41 -3.36 -7.31
N ARG A 14 -3.29 -2.84 -7.81
CA ARG A 14 -2.58 -3.42 -8.95
C ARG A 14 -1.17 -3.78 -8.51
N ILE A 15 -0.78 -5.03 -8.74
CA ILE A 15 0.50 -5.59 -8.32
C ILE A 15 1.33 -5.91 -9.56
N ILE A 16 2.57 -5.40 -9.60
CA ILE A 16 3.54 -5.69 -10.66
C ILE A 16 4.86 -6.06 -10.00
N GLY A 17 5.11 -7.36 -9.83
CA GLY A 17 6.30 -7.88 -9.16
C GLY A 17 6.40 -7.37 -7.72
N GLN A 18 7.31 -6.43 -7.47
CA GLN A 18 7.58 -5.84 -6.15
C GLN A 18 6.90 -4.47 -5.95
N MET A 19 6.16 -3.99 -6.96
CA MET A 19 5.45 -2.72 -6.94
C MET A 19 3.97 -2.95 -6.66
N LEU A 20 3.44 -2.20 -5.69
CA LEU A 20 2.01 -2.09 -5.41
C LEU A 20 1.51 -0.71 -5.82
N TYR A 21 0.44 -0.70 -6.59
CA TYR A 21 -0.27 0.50 -7.00
C TYR A 21 -1.65 0.50 -6.33
N ILE A 22 -2.03 1.63 -5.73
CA ILE A 22 -3.34 1.83 -5.10
C ILE A 22 -3.98 3.04 -5.76
N THR A 23 -5.15 2.86 -6.39
CA THR A 23 -5.87 3.97 -7.03
C THR A 23 -7.01 4.45 -6.15
N ASP A 24 -7.08 5.73 -5.78
CA ASP A 24 -8.21 6.27 -5.00
C ASP A 24 -9.50 6.42 -5.85
N ALA A 25 -10.60 6.79 -5.21
CA ALA A 25 -11.89 7.01 -5.87
C ALA A 25 -11.87 8.17 -6.90
N ASN A 26 -10.87 9.05 -6.84
CA ASN A 26 -10.71 10.19 -7.75
C ASN A 26 -9.75 9.86 -8.92
N GLY A 27 -9.19 8.64 -8.96
CA GLY A 27 -8.23 8.23 -9.98
C GLY A 27 -6.78 8.61 -9.68
N HIS A 28 -6.45 9.09 -8.48
CA HIS A 28 -5.07 9.29 -8.07
C HIS A 28 -4.41 7.95 -7.76
N GLU A 29 -3.16 7.75 -8.19
CA GLU A 29 -2.42 6.52 -7.94
C GLU A 29 -1.31 6.75 -6.90
N LEU A 30 -1.21 5.85 -5.92
CA LEU A 30 -0.08 5.71 -5.02
C LEU A 30 0.77 4.52 -5.48
N GLU A 31 2.08 4.70 -5.49
CA GLU A 31 3.04 3.64 -5.80
C GLU A 31 3.85 3.28 -4.56
N LEU A 32 3.93 2.00 -4.23
CA LEU A 32 4.68 1.47 -3.11
C LEU A 32 5.65 0.37 -3.59
N PHE A 33 6.94 0.61 -3.42
CA PHE A 33 7.96 -0.41 -3.61
C PHE A 33 8.12 -1.23 -2.33
N VAL A 34 7.89 -2.53 -2.43
CA VAL A 34 7.93 -3.44 -1.27
C VAL A 34 9.29 -4.12 -1.14
N GLY A 35 10.10 -4.21 -2.19
CA GLY A 35 11.43 -4.84 -2.17
C GLY A 35 11.44 -6.37 -2.19
N GLU A 36 10.26 -6.99 -2.27
CA GLU A 36 10.06 -8.43 -2.46
C GLU A 36 8.82 -8.65 -3.34
N GLU A 37 8.73 -9.81 -4.00
CA GLU A 37 7.58 -10.13 -4.85
C GLU A 37 6.29 -10.22 -4.04
N ILE A 38 5.29 -9.48 -4.49
CA ILE A 38 4.00 -9.35 -3.81
C ILE A 38 3.06 -10.44 -4.34
N GLU A 39 2.36 -11.07 -3.42
CA GLU A 39 1.29 -12.02 -3.72
C GLU A 39 -0.09 -11.37 -3.63
N ALA A 40 -0.33 -10.62 -2.56
CA ALA A 40 -1.62 -9.95 -2.34
C ALA A 40 -1.46 -8.69 -1.48
N ALA A 41 -2.43 -7.78 -1.55
CA ALA A 41 -2.52 -6.62 -0.68
C ALA A 41 -3.97 -6.39 -0.23
N ARG A 42 -4.15 -5.91 0.99
CA ARG A 42 -5.47 -5.51 1.52
C ARG A 42 -5.33 -4.46 2.60
N TRP A 43 -6.39 -3.68 2.81
CA TRP A 43 -6.54 -2.91 4.04
C TRP A 43 -6.96 -3.82 5.19
N SER A 44 -6.39 -3.57 6.37
CA SER A 44 -6.91 -4.07 7.64
C SER A 44 -8.07 -3.20 8.12
N ASP A 45 -8.87 -3.73 9.04
CA ASP A 45 -10.00 -3.01 9.65
C ASP A 45 -9.53 -1.78 10.46
N GLU A 46 -8.26 -1.77 10.91
CA GLU A 46 -7.61 -0.66 11.59
C GLU A 46 -7.04 0.40 10.63
N GLY A 47 -7.19 0.21 9.31
CA GLY A 47 -6.72 1.15 8.29
C GLY A 47 -5.23 1.05 7.96
N ARG A 48 -4.55 -0.03 8.36
CA ARG A 48 -3.19 -0.38 7.94
C ARG A 48 -3.22 -1.13 6.62
N LEU A 49 -2.24 -0.89 5.75
CA LEU A 49 -2.06 -1.65 4.52
C LEU A 49 -1.28 -2.92 4.84
N LEU A 50 -1.87 -4.08 4.59
CA LEU A 50 -1.23 -5.38 4.70
C LEU A 50 -0.81 -5.86 3.32
N VAL A 51 0.45 -6.25 3.16
CA VAL A 51 1.01 -6.80 1.93
C VAL A 51 1.54 -8.20 2.21
N VAL A 52 0.98 -9.20 1.54
CA VAL A 52 1.42 -10.60 1.58
C VAL A 52 2.44 -10.81 0.46
N LEU A 53 3.59 -11.37 0.80
CA LEU A 53 4.67 -11.66 -0.12
C LEU A 53 4.60 -13.11 -0.61
N LYS A 54 5.17 -13.39 -1.78
CA LYS A 54 5.30 -14.76 -2.32
C LYS A 54 6.08 -15.71 -1.41
N SER A 55 6.90 -15.16 -0.52
CA SER A 55 7.62 -15.92 0.53
C SER A 55 6.71 -16.39 1.67
N GLY A 56 5.44 -15.95 1.71
CA GLY A 56 4.50 -16.17 2.81
C GLY A 56 4.63 -15.17 3.96
N ALA A 57 5.61 -14.27 3.92
CA ALA A 57 5.73 -13.19 4.89
C ALA A 57 4.65 -12.11 4.67
N VAL A 58 4.29 -11.42 5.75
CA VAL A 58 3.32 -10.30 5.71
C VAL A 58 3.99 -9.04 6.21
N ARG A 59 3.89 -7.96 5.44
CA ARG A 59 4.32 -6.61 5.82
C ARG A 59 3.10 -5.75 6.11
N SER A 60 3.21 -4.95 7.16
CA SER A 60 2.16 -4.00 7.57
C SER A 60 2.71 -2.59 7.47
N TYR A 61 1.99 -1.72 6.76
CA TYR A 61 2.31 -0.31 6.63
C TYR A 61 1.25 0.51 7.38
N GLU A 62 1.70 1.21 8.40
CA GLU A 62 0.94 2.21 9.14
C GLU A 62 1.55 3.57 8.76
N ASN A 63 0.71 4.56 8.39
CA ASN A 63 1.14 5.89 7.93
C ASN A 63 2.51 6.33 8.47
N GLU A 64 3.52 6.47 7.61
CA GLU A 64 4.78 7.09 8.02
C GLU A 64 4.73 8.59 7.77
N ILE A 65 4.65 9.35 8.87
CA ILE A 65 5.06 10.75 8.95
C ILE A 65 6.52 10.80 8.48
N ASN A 66 6.73 11.10 7.21
CA ASN A 66 8.05 11.45 6.71
C ASN A 66 8.20 12.97 6.81
N TYR A 67 8.92 13.43 7.84
CA TYR A 67 9.61 14.71 7.77
C TYR A 67 10.54 14.65 6.55
N ILE A 68 10.08 15.17 5.42
CA ILE A 68 11.01 15.65 4.40
C ILE A 68 11.64 16.89 5.02
N LYS A 69 12.81 16.72 5.63
CA LYS A 69 13.71 17.85 5.87
C LYS A 69 14.10 18.38 4.49
N ILE A 70 13.52 19.51 4.13
CA ILE A 70 13.99 20.38 3.05
C ILE A 70 15.41 20.83 3.40
#